data_AF-A0A9E3FDM3-F1
#
_entry.id   AF-A0A9E3FDM3-F1
#
_cell.length_a   1.000
_cell.length_b   1.000
_cell.length_c   1.000
_cell.angle_alpha   90.00
_cell.angle_beta   90.00
_cell.angle_gamma   90.00
#
_symmetry.space_group_name_H-M   'P 1'
#
loop_
_entity.id
_entity.type
_entity.pdbx_description
1 polymer ?
#
loop_
_entity_poly.entity_id
_entity_poly.type
_entity_poly.pdbx_seq_one_letter_code
_entity_poly.pdbx_strand_id
1 'polypeptide(L)'
;MRKTLSALALGGLALLPAPLRAQQNVPQAPGVRDLQSDTWVATDALGRTLPTAAETRRPRKDKFVGIFYFLWHGYHGTDGPYDISKIIADPAHNTWGPLGAFHWWGEPAVGYFRSDDPWVQRKNLQMLTDAGVDVLCVDATNAFTYPKEVDTLCRVAEEMRRQGNPTPQIAFVTHAGPGQTVTRLYNDFYSQSLYKDLWFYWDGKPLILGDRNGKMDDGTPMDPKIVDFFTWRYSWAWDPGQDKWQWIDKYPQRAGWHDAPDRPEEVPVSIAGHPVDSLGRSYHSDEQWGHGTEPPLDAHYLATDINKGIQFDQQWQQALKIDPQFIFVTGWNEWVAQRFTADGPRPFAGHTINNGDTFFVDQYNEEFSRDAMPMRGGYGDDYYLQLVDGIRRFKGVRPLPIARGFQTIALGGGFGQWRNVQPEYRDTVGNVTRRDWPGWGSLHYTNDTGRNDITAAKVACDDKNIYFYVTTHDRLTPYTDPNWMQLLIDADQDPKTGWHGYDFLVNGQVLNGGKTTLRRLRDGKTWPVPYRAAADQLMVTIPRALLGLTRLQRTAFDFHWIDNVQVGPGGADVTTWWYDGDSAPDGRFNYRYINIHKPRPAP
;
A
#
# COMPACT_ATOMS: atom_id res chain seq x y z
N MET A 1 -40.22 48.23 -58.99
CA MET A 1 -39.69 49.12 -57.93
C MET A 1 -39.78 48.41 -56.60
N ARG A 2 -38.64 48.25 -55.91
CA ARG A 2 -38.40 47.85 -54.49
C ARG A 2 -37.18 46.92 -54.46
N LYS A 3 -35.98 47.50 -54.39
CA LYS A 3 -35.17 47.73 -53.16
C LYS A 3 -34.75 46.40 -52.52
N THR A 4 -33.56 45.96 -52.92
CA THR A 4 -32.65 45.08 -52.18
C THR A 4 -32.27 45.76 -50.86
N LEU A 5 -32.44 45.04 -49.74
CA LEU A 5 -31.93 45.41 -48.44
C LEU A 5 -31.37 44.16 -47.77
N SER A 6 -30.06 44.18 -47.56
CA SER A 6 -29.27 43.20 -46.84
C SER A 6 -29.68 43.16 -45.37
N ALA A 7 -29.83 41.95 -44.82
CA ALA A 7 -29.88 41.73 -43.38
C ALA A 7 -28.63 40.95 -42.96
N LEU A 8 -27.78 41.60 -42.15
CA LEU A 8 -26.73 40.96 -41.38
C LEU A 8 -27.38 40.00 -40.38
N ALA A 9 -26.98 38.73 -40.41
CA ALA A 9 -27.21 37.79 -39.31
C ALA A 9 -25.91 37.65 -38.52
N LEU A 10 -25.84 38.30 -37.35
CA LEU A 10 -24.90 37.96 -36.29
C LEU A 10 -25.33 36.60 -35.69
N GLY A 11 -24.72 35.52 -36.18
CA GLY A 11 -24.80 34.20 -35.53
C GLY A 11 -23.69 34.09 -34.49
N GLY A 12 -24.03 34.30 -33.22
CA GLY A 12 -23.13 33.99 -32.11
C GLY A 12 -22.85 32.49 -32.08
N LEU A 13 -21.60 32.09 -32.29
CA LEU A 13 -21.14 30.76 -31.92
C LEU A 13 -21.26 30.65 -30.40
N ALA A 14 -22.28 29.94 -29.93
CA ALA A 14 -22.25 29.34 -28.61
C ALA A 14 -21.10 28.31 -28.63
N LEU A 15 -19.96 28.69 -28.04
CA LEU A 15 -18.91 27.75 -27.65
C LEU A 15 -19.54 26.82 -26.60
N LEU A 16 -20.01 25.65 -27.04
CA LEU A 16 -20.25 24.52 -26.16
C LEU A 16 -18.96 24.30 -25.37
N PRO A 17 -18.98 24.24 -24.03
CA PRO A 17 -17.80 23.88 -23.27
C PRO A 17 -17.36 22.49 -23.75
N ALA A 18 -16.10 22.38 -24.17
CA ALA A 18 -15.50 21.08 -24.41
C ALA A 18 -15.67 20.24 -23.13
N PRO A 19 -16.05 18.95 -23.23
CA PRO A 19 -16.12 18.10 -22.04
C PRO A 19 -14.76 18.16 -21.35
N LEU A 20 -14.76 18.57 -20.07
CA LEU A 20 -13.56 18.50 -19.24
C LEU A 20 -13.05 17.05 -19.35
N ARG A 21 -11.86 16.87 -19.91
CA ARG A 21 -11.25 15.55 -20.00
C ARG A 21 -11.10 15.03 -18.58
N ALA A 22 -11.66 13.86 -18.30
CA ALA A 22 -11.40 13.11 -17.08
C ALA A 22 -9.89 13.07 -16.80
N GLN A 23 -9.52 13.21 -15.53
CA GLN A 23 -8.13 13.12 -15.09
C GLN A 23 -7.53 11.82 -15.66
N GLN A 24 -6.41 11.93 -16.36
CA GLN A 24 -5.77 10.79 -17.04
C GLN A 24 -4.59 10.22 -16.27
N ASN A 25 -4.34 10.68 -15.03
CA ASN A 25 -3.38 10.17 -14.04
C ASN A 25 -3.37 11.12 -12.83
N VAL A 26 -2.94 10.65 -11.66
CA VAL A 26 -2.56 11.52 -10.54
C VAL A 26 -1.29 12.30 -10.89
N PRO A 27 -1.31 13.65 -10.88
CA PRO A 27 -0.10 14.45 -11.08
C PRO A 27 0.91 14.18 -9.96
N GLN A 28 2.17 13.98 -10.34
CA GLN A 28 3.29 13.89 -9.40
C GLN A 28 4.18 15.13 -9.52
N ALA A 29 4.88 15.49 -8.44
CA ALA A 29 5.77 16.65 -8.44
C ALA A 29 6.92 16.46 -9.46
N PRO A 30 7.43 17.55 -10.07
CA PRO A 30 8.63 17.48 -10.91
C PRO A 30 9.80 16.85 -10.15
N GLY A 31 10.51 15.90 -10.79
CA GLY A 31 11.65 15.21 -10.19
C GLY A 31 11.31 13.89 -9.49
N VAL A 32 10.02 13.55 -9.34
CA VAL A 32 9.60 12.21 -8.88
C VAL A 32 10.09 11.13 -9.85
N ARG A 33 10.72 10.10 -9.30
CA ARG A 33 11.27 8.95 -10.01
C ARG A 33 10.27 7.80 -9.95
N ASP A 34 9.88 7.30 -11.12
CA ASP A 34 9.10 6.06 -11.22
C ASP A 34 9.96 4.87 -10.76
N LEU A 35 9.54 4.22 -9.67
CA LEU A 35 10.17 3.03 -9.09
C LEU A 35 9.84 1.74 -9.86
N GLN A 36 8.77 1.78 -10.68
CA GLN A 36 8.26 0.63 -11.41
C GLN A 36 7.78 -0.51 -10.50
N SER A 37 7.17 -0.18 -9.36
CA SER A 37 6.67 -1.14 -8.36
C SER A 37 5.65 -2.13 -8.93
N ASP A 38 4.93 -1.75 -9.99
CA ASP A 38 4.04 -2.64 -10.75
C ASP A 38 4.78 -3.74 -11.55
N THR A 39 6.12 -3.69 -11.61
CA THR A 39 6.98 -4.76 -12.15
C THR A 39 7.59 -5.66 -11.10
N TRP A 40 7.49 -5.31 -9.82
CA TRP A 40 8.00 -6.16 -8.75
C TRP A 40 7.15 -7.41 -8.61
N VAL A 41 7.76 -8.49 -8.16
CA VAL A 41 7.10 -9.79 -8.02
C VAL A 41 7.09 -10.16 -6.54
N ALA A 42 6.06 -10.86 -6.07
CA ALA A 42 6.00 -11.32 -4.69
C ALA A 42 5.12 -12.57 -4.62
N THR A 43 5.39 -13.38 -3.60
CA THR A 43 4.54 -14.50 -3.18
C THR A 43 4.20 -14.29 -1.71
N ASP A 44 2.92 -14.35 -1.36
CA ASP A 44 2.46 -14.18 0.02
C ASP A 44 2.65 -15.46 0.87
N ALA A 45 2.27 -15.45 2.15
CA ALA A 45 2.45 -16.61 3.02
C ALA A 45 1.57 -17.82 2.64
N LEU A 46 0.50 -17.59 1.87
CA LEU A 46 -0.40 -18.63 1.34
C LEU A 46 0.06 -19.21 0.00
N GLY A 47 1.12 -18.65 -0.60
CA GLY A 47 1.63 -19.08 -1.91
C GLY A 47 0.93 -18.41 -3.10
N ARG A 48 0.16 -17.34 -2.89
CA ARG A 48 -0.44 -16.53 -3.95
C ARG A 48 0.64 -15.60 -4.53
N THR A 49 0.79 -15.61 -5.85
CA THR A 49 1.76 -14.77 -6.56
C THR A 49 1.08 -13.54 -7.14
N LEU A 50 1.73 -12.39 -7.07
CA LEU A 50 1.20 -11.17 -7.68
C LEU A 50 1.11 -11.29 -9.22
N PRO A 51 0.04 -10.74 -9.82
CA PRO A 51 -0.22 -10.90 -11.24
C PRO A 51 0.74 -10.02 -12.03
N THR A 52 1.17 -10.54 -13.18
CA THR A 52 2.06 -9.82 -14.10
C THR A 52 1.28 -9.29 -15.31
N ALA A 53 1.96 -8.63 -16.25
CA ALA A 53 1.34 -8.20 -17.52
C ALA A 53 0.78 -9.36 -18.37
N ALA A 54 1.09 -10.62 -18.04
CA ALA A 54 0.48 -11.79 -18.67
C ALA A 54 -0.95 -12.07 -18.20
N GLU A 55 -1.30 -11.60 -17.00
CA GLU A 55 -2.57 -11.89 -16.32
C GLU A 55 -3.45 -10.64 -16.16
N THR A 56 -2.94 -9.49 -16.60
CA THR A 56 -3.59 -8.19 -16.44
C THR A 56 -3.65 -7.44 -17.76
N ARG A 57 -4.38 -6.32 -17.77
CA ARG A 57 -4.38 -5.39 -18.90
C ARG A 57 -3.09 -4.56 -18.89
N ARG A 58 -2.81 -3.89 -20.00
CA ARG A 58 -1.82 -2.80 -20.02
C ARG A 58 -2.25 -1.69 -19.06
N PRO A 59 -1.31 -0.88 -18.51
CA PRO A 59 -1.65 0.20 -17.59
C PRO A 59 -2.75 1.11 -18.14
N ARG A 60 -3.80 1.28 -17.35
CA ARG A 60 -5.01 2.07 -17.65
C ARG A 60 -4.92 3.38 -16.89
N LYS A 61 -4.99 4.47 -17.65
CA LYS A 61 -4.74 5.85 -17.18
C LYS A 61 -5.97 6.54 -16.58
N ASP A 62 -7.14 5.97 -16.86
CA ASP A 62 -8.46 6.45 -16.50
C ASP A 62 -9.08 5.67 -15.33
N LYS A 63 -8.26 4.88 -14.62
CA LYS A 63 -8.66 4.02 -13.51
C LYS A 63 -7.93 4.43 -12.24
N PHE A 64 -8.70 4.73 -11.19
CA PHE A 64 -8.20 5.25 -9.94
C PHE A 64 -8.58 4.37 -8.76
N VAL A 65 -7.70 4.28 -7.76
CA VAL A 65 -7.98 3.57 -6.51
C VAL A 65 -7.75 4.51 -5.34
N GLY A 66 -8.79 4.73 -4.55
CA GLY A 66 -8.71 5.37 -3.25
C GLY A 66 -8.74 4.34 -2.12
N ILE A 67 -8.15 4.67 -0.98
CA ILE A 67 -8.22 3.85 0.23
C ILE A 67 -8.63 4.68 1.44
N PHE A 68 -9.46 4.11 2.29
CA PHE A 68 -9.91 4.76 3.52
C PHE A 68 -8.75 4.81 4.52
N TYR A 69 -8.43 6.00 5.01
CA TYR A 69 -7.25 6.26 5.84
C TYR A 69 -7.61 7.04 7.11
N PHE A 70 -7.13 6.57 8.26
CA PHE A 70 -7.57 7.01 9.57
C PHE A 70 -6.46 7.72 10.36
N LEU A 71 -6.73 8.94 10.83
CA LEU A 71 -5.75 9.82 11.50
C LEU A 71 -6.08 10.11 12.97
N TRP A 72 -6.92 9.29 13.60
CA TRP A 72 -7.46 9.58 14.92
C TRP A 72 -6.80 8.80 16.07
N HIS A 73 -5.78 7.99 15.77
CA HIS A 73 -5.06 7.19 16.78
C HIS A 73 -4.32 8.12 17.75
N GLY A 74 -4.78 8.17 19.00
CA GLY A 74 -4.22 8.99 20.07
C GLY A 74 -4.77 10.42 20.14
N TYR A 75 -5.68 10.80 19.24
CA TYR A 75 -6.35 12.11 19.27
C TYR A 75 -7.40 12.19 20.38
N HIS A 76 -8.16 11.11 20.59
CA HIS A 76 -9.24 11.04 21.58
C HIS A 76 -8.79 10.49 22.95
N GLY A 77 -7.48 10.52 23.20
CA GLY A 77 -6.86 9.92 24.38
C GLY A 77 -6.02 8.70 24.04
N THR A 78 -5.16 8.31 24.99
CA THR A 78 -4.20 7.21 24.82
C THR A 78 -4.21 6.25 26.00
N ASP A 79 -5.29 6.19 26.78
CA ASP A 79 -5.40 5.21 27.88
C ASP A 79 -5.30 3.78 27.34
N GLY A 80 -4.63 2.90 28.09
CA GLY A 80 -4.29 1.54 27.65
C GLY A 80 -2.78 1.37 27.34
N PRO A 81 -2.40 0.63 26.27
CA PRO A 81 -3.27 0.09 25.22
C PRO A 81 -4.12 -1.08 25.71
N TYR A 82 -5.41 -1.05 25.35
CA TYR A 82 -6.29 -2.20 25.48
C TYR A 82 -6.32 -2.93 24.14
N ASP A 83 -5.93 -4.20 24.12
CA ASP A 83 -5.89 -5.01 22.90
C ASP A 83 -6.92 -6.12 23.01
N ILE A 84 -7.90 -6.10 22.11
CA ILE A 84 -9.04 -7.01 22.12
C ILE A 84 -8.57 -8.45 21.90
N SER A 85 -7.65 -8.70 20.98
CA SER A 85 -7.10 -10.04 20.75
C SER A 85 -6.45 -10.63 22.00
N LYS A 86 -5.72 -9.80 22.76
CA LYS A 86 -5.08 -10.19 24.03
C LYS A 86 -6.10 -10.36 25.17
N ILE A 87 -7.14 -9.54 25.19
CA ILE A 87 -8.27 -9.65 26.15
C ILE A 87 -9.03 -10.96 25.94
N ILE A 88 -9.34 -11.31 24.69
CA ILE A 88 -10.05 -12.55 24.36
C ILE A 88 -9.19 -13.78 24.68
N ALA A 89 -7.89 -13.73 24.41
CA ALA A 89 -6.96 -14.85 24.67
C ALA A 89 -6.73 -15.13 26.16
N ASP A 90 -6.79 -14.12 27.03
CA ASP A 90 -6.59 -14.27 28.47
C ASP A 90 -7.50 -13.35 29.30
N PRO A 91 -8.82 -13.61 29.32
CA PRO A 91 -9.80 -12.73 29.97
C PRO A 91 -9.68 -12.70 31.49
N ALA A 92 -8.97 -13.65 32.10
CA ALA A 92 -8.74 -13.69 33.54
C ALA A 92 -7.75 -12.61 34.00
N HIS A 93 -6.75 -12.31 33.17
CA HIS A 93 -5.73 -11.30 33.47
C HIS A 93 -5.94 -10.00 32.70
N ASN A 94 -6.67 -10.04 31.58
CA ASN A 94 -6.99 -8.88 30.76
C ASN A 94 -8.47 -8.54 30.85
N THR A 95 -8.78 -7.35 31.34
CA THR A 95 -10.16 -6.84 31.41
C THR A 95 -10.43 -5.86 30.26
N TRP A 96 -11.70 -5.67 29.90
CA TRP A 96 -12.17 -4.78 28.84
C TRP A 96 -11.90 -3.27 29.06
N GLY A 97 -11.06 -2.86 30.00
CA GLY A 97 -10.81 -1.44 30.27
C GLY A 97 -12.07 -0.64 30.66
N PRO A 98 -12.08 0.69 30.45
CA PRO A 98 -13.23 1.57 30.67
C PRO A 98 -14.26 1.55 29.53
N LEU A 99 -15.52 1.89 29.82
CA LEU A 99 -16.53 2.17 28.79
C LEU A 99 -16.19 3.47 28.05
N GLY A 100 -16.41 3.50 26.73
CA GLY A 100 -16.10 4.64 25.88
C GLY A 100 -14.61 4.80 25.54
N ALA A 101 -13.72 3.99 26.10
CA ALA A 101 -12.31 3.97 25.72
C ALA A 101 -12.10 3.24 24.38
N PHE A 102 -11.09 3.68 23.63
CA PHE A 102 -10.67 3.04 22.38
C PHE A 102 -9.78 1.83 22.64
N HIS A 103 -10.05 0.74 21.92
CA HIS A 103 -9.32 -0.52 22.01
C HIS A 103 -8.76 -0.90 20.65
N TRP A 104 -7.55 -1.43 20.63
CA TRP A 104 -6.91 -2.00 19.45
C TRP A 104 -7.48 -3.38 19.16
N TRP A 105 -7.91 -3.66 17.92
CA TRP A 105 -8.42 -5.00 17.59
C TRP A 105 -7.29 -6.05 17.50
N GLY A 106 -6.06 -5.61 17.29
CA GLY A 106 -4.83 -6.39 17.27
C GLY A 106 -3.60 -5.48 17.28
N GLU A 107 -2.40 -6.05 17.17
CA GLU A 107 -1.16 -5.28 17.19
C GLU A 107 -0.64 -5.01 15.75
N PRO A 108 -0.55 -3.74 15.30
CA PRO A 108 0.11 -3.41 14.06
C PRO A 108 1.56 -3.88 14.06
N ALA A 109 2.13 -4.18 12.88
CA ALA A 109 3.53 -4.56 12.78
C ALA A 109 4.49 -3.47 13.34
N VAL A 110 4.07 -2.21 13.27
CA VAL A 110 4.76 -1.02 13.83
C VAL A 110 4.43 -0.73 15.30
N GLY A 111 3.70 -1.61 15.98
CA GLY A 111 3.21 -1.40 17.35
C GLY A 111 2.03 -0.43 17.45
N TYR A 112 1.53 -0.18 18.66
CA TYR A 112 0.40 0.70 18.98
C TYR A 112 0.77 2.18 18.78
N PHE A 113 0.83 2.60 17.52
CA PHE A 113 1.29 3.91 17.10
C PHE A 113 0.28 5.03 17.39
N ARG A 114 0.75 6.28 17.35
CA ARG A 114 -0.09 7.47 17.30
C ARG A 114 -0.14 8.01 15.88
N SER A 115 -1.28 8.58 15.47
CA SER A 115 -1.45 9.11 14.11
C SER A 115 -0.57 10.33 13.81
N ASP A 116 0.04 10.95 14.83
CA ASP A 116 1.03 12.02 14.67
C ASP A 116 2.48 11.51 14.54
N ASP A 117 2.71 10.20 14.46
CA ASP A 117 4.03 9.60 14.22
C ASP A 117 4.45 9.73 12.74
N PRO A 118 5.41 10.62 12.40
CA PRO A 118 5.81 10.83 11.00
C PRO A 118 6.50 9.62 10.38
N TRP A 119 7.11 8.75 11.19
CA TRP A 119 7.78 7.54 10.70
C TRP A 119 6.74 6.54 10.20
N VAL A 120 5.64 6.34 10.92
CA VAL A 120 4.53 5.48 10.49
C VAL A 120 3.87 6.03 9.23
N GLN A 121 3.63 7.34 9.18
CA GLN A 121 3.06 7.98 7.99
C GLN A 121 3.95 7.81 6.75
N ARG A 122 5.28 7.93 6.89
CA ARG A 122 6.22 7.68 5.78
C ARG A 122 6.11 6.25 5.27
N LYS A 123 6.10 5.26 6.16
CA LYS A 123 5.97 3.84 5.79
C LYS A 123 4.62 3.54 5.14
N ASN A 124 3.53 4.12 5.63
CA ASN A 124 2.22 3.98 5.00
C ASN A 124 2.19 4.58 3.59
N LEU A 125 2.72 5.79 3.40
CA LEU A 125 2.79 6.44 2.09
C LEU A 125 3.62 5.64 1.09
N GLN A 126 4.74 5.04 1.54
CA GLN A 126 5.58 4.16 0.73
C GLN A 126 4.78 2.92 0.27
N MET A 127 4.25 2.13 1.21
CA MET A 127 3.49 0.92 0.89
C MET A 127 2.29 1.20 -0.02
N LEU A 128 1.52 2.24 0.26
CA LEU A 128 0.35 2.58 -0.55
C LEU A 128 0.73 3.07 -1.95
N THR A 129 1.87 3.76 -2.09
CA THR A 129 2.43 4.12 -3.40
C THR A 129 2.83 2.88 -4.18
N ASP A 130 3.53 1.94 -3.54
CA ASP A 130 4.01 0.72 -4.20
C ASP A 130 2.85 -0.20 -4.61
N ALA A 131 1.78 -0.23 -3.83
CA ALA A 131 0.52 -0.90 -4.19
C ALA A 131 -0.21 -0.25 -5.37
N GLY A 132 0.09 1.02 -5.68
CA GLY A 132 -0.54 1.77 -6.77
C GLY A 132 -1.81 2.53 -6.37
N VAL A 133 -1.97 2.85 -5.08
CA VAL A 133 -3.06 3.69 -4.56
C VAL A 133 -2.85 5.14 -5.01
N ASP A 134 -3.92 5.75 -5.53
CA ASP A 134 -3.90 7.10 -6.09
C ASP A 134 -4.25 8.16 -5.05
N VAL A 135 -5.15 7.85 -4.12
CA VAL A 135 -5.67 8.81 -3.13
C VAL A 135 -5.90 8.17 -1.76
N LEU A 136 -5.49 8.88 -0.72
CA LEU A 136 -5.92 8.63 0.65
C LEU A 136 -7.23 9.37 0.89
N CYS A 137 -8.31 8.64 1.13
CA CYS A 137 -9.58 9.20 1.56
C CYS A 137 -9.53 9.31 3.09
N VAL A 138 -9.11 10.47 3.59
CA VAL A 138 -8.91 10.72 5.02
C VAL A 138 -10.25 10.81 5.73
N ASP A 139 -10.39 10.05 6.81
CA ASP A 139 -11.55 10.08 7.67
C ASP A 139 -11.70 11.42 8.42
N ALA A 140 -12.85 12.06 8.23
CA ALA A 140 -13.36 13.16 9.02
C ALA A 140 -14.88 13.01 9.20
N THR A 141 -15.41 11.78 9.20
CA THR A 141 -16.86 11.53 9.22
C THR A 141 -17.50 11.93 10.55
N ASN A 142 -16.73 11.99 11.64
CA ASN A 142 -17.25 12.24 12.99
C ASN A 142 -17.05 13.70 13.45
N ALA A 143 -16.98 14.64 12.51
CA ALA A 143 -16.83 16.09 12.72
C ALA A 143 -15.48 16.57 13.31
N PHE A 144 -14.51 15.67 13.44
CA PHE A 144 -13.12 16.00 13.78
C PHE A 144 -12.26 15.98 12.52
N THR A 145 -11.42 17.01 12.33
CA THR A 145 -10.62 17.21 11.10
C THR A 145 -9.13 16.91 11.29
N TYR A 146 -8.72 16.51 12.50
CA TYR A 146 -7.36 16.08 12.84
C TYR A 146 -6.24 16.95 12.26
N PRO A 147 -6.28 18.29 12.44
CA PRO A 147 -5.44 19.20 11.65
C PRO A 147 -3.94 18.99 11.86
N LYS A 148 -3.51 18.59 13.06
CA LYS A 148 -2.10 18.31 13.37
C LYS A 148 -1.62 17.04 12.65
N GLU A 149 -2.44 16.00 12.66
CA GLU A 149 -2.14 14.72 12.03
C GLU A 149 -2.14 14.85 10.50
N VAL A 150 -3.10 15.60 9.95
CA VAL A 150 -3.15 15.96 8.52
C VAL A 150 -1.92 16.78 8.12
N ASP A 151 -1.52 17.78 8.92
CA ASP A 151 -0.32 18.57 8.68
C ASP A 151 0.94 17.69 8.65
N THR A 152 1.07 16.77 9.61
CA THR A 152 2.18 15.81 9.64
C THR A 152 2.19 14.96 8.37
N LEU A 153 1.03 14.42 7.95
CA LEU A 153 0.90 13.59 6.75
C LEU A 153 1.34 14.35 5.50
N CYS A 154 0.89 15.59 5.37
CA CYS A 154 1.22 16.44 4.24
C CYS A 154 2.71 16.80 4.21
N ARG A 155 3.32 17.17 5.35
CA ARG A 155 4.75 17.48 5.41
C ARG A 155 5.63 16.28 5.07
N VAL A 156 5.28 15.09 5.56
CA VAL A 156 5.97 13.85 5.22
C VAL A 156 5.85 13.56 3.72
N ALA A 157 4.64 13.69 3.14
CA ALA A 157 4.43 13.47 1.72
C ALA A 157 5.21 14.47 0.84
N GLU A 158 5.25 15.76 1.21
CA GLU A 158 6.08 16.73 0.50
C GLU A 158 7.58 16.43 0.61
N GLU A 159 8.05 15.97 1.78
CA GLU A 159 9.44 15.57 1.97
C GLU A 159 9.80 14.39 1.07
N MET A 160 8.96 13.35 1.04
CA MET A 160 9.12 12.21 0.13
C MET A 160 9.16 12.66 -1.33
N ARG A 161 8.26 13.57 -1.75
CA ARG A 161 8.27 14.13 -3.11
C ARG A 161 9.52 14.94 -3.43
N ARG A 162 10.05 15.71 -2.46
CA ARG A 162 11.32 16.44 -2.62
C ARG A 162 12.53 15.50 -2.75
N GLN A 163 12.48 14.33 -2.12
CA GLN A 163 13.48 13.26 -2.27
C GLN A 163 13.33 12.49 -3.60
N GLY A 164 12.29 12.78 -4.38
CA GLY A 164 12.03 12.11 -5.65
C GLY A 164 11.12 10.89 -5.54
N ASN A 165 10.47 10.66 -4.41
CA ASN A 165 9.53 9.56 -4.23
C ASN A 165 8.10 9.98 -4.63
N PRO A 166 7.31 9.12 -5.27
CA PRO A 166 5.88 9.38 -5.44
C PRO A 166 5.15 9.25 -4.11
N THR A 167 3.99 9.91 -4.01
CA THR A 167 3.03 9.67 -2.92
C THR A 167 1.60 9.74 -3.45
N PRO A 168 0.63 9.07 -2.78
CA PRO A 168 -0.78 9.27 -3.11
C PRO A 168 -1.19 10.72 -2.86
N GLN A 169 -2.26 11.15 -3.51
CA GLN A 169 -2.95 12.41 -3.20
C GLN A 169 -3.90 12.23 -2.01
N ILE A 170 -4.55 13.30 -1.58
CA ILE A 170 -5.40 13.33 -0.39
C ILE A 170 -6.77 13.93 -0.72
N ALA A 171 -7.84 13.28 -0.27
CA ALA A 171 -9.21 13.78 -0.22
C ALA A 171 -9.80 13.50 1.18
N PHE A 172 -10.90 14.15 1.55
CA PHE A 172 -11.56 13.92 2.84
C PHE A 172 -12.94 13.31 2.67
N VAL A 173 -13.32 12.45 3.61
CA VAL A 173 -14.66 11.90 3.80
C VAL A 173 -15.30 12.57 5.01
N THR A 174 -16.50 13.13 4.83
CA THR A 174 -17.21 13.88 5.87
C THR A 174 -18.66 13.41 5.98
N HIS A 175 -19.22 13.45 7.19
CA HIS A 175 -20.62 13.06 7.41
C HIS A 175 -21.30 13.88 8.51
N ALA A 176 -20.85 13.78 9.76
CA ALA A 176 -21.39 14.51 10.90
C ALA A 176 -21.04 16.01 10.80
N GLY A 177 -22.02 16.87 11.12
CA GLY A 177 -21.88 18.33 11.01
C GLY A 177 -21.31 18.78 9.66
N PRO A 178 -21.83 18.30 8.52
CA PRO A 178 -21.11 18.32 7.24
C PRO A 178 -20.77 19.75 6.78
N GLY A 179 -21.68 20.72 7.00
CA GLY A 179 -21.41 22.14 6.72
C GLY A 179 -20.22 22.69 7.51
N GLN A 180 -20.22 22.43 8.82
CA GLN A 180 -19.21 22.93 9.75
C GLN A 180 -17.85 22.23 9.56
N THR A 181 -17.85 20.92 9.32
CA THR A 181 -16.66 20.11 9.10
C THR A 181 -15.92 20.51 7.83
N VAL A 182 -16.62 20.60 6.69
CA VAL A 182 -16.00 21.02 5.43
C VAL A 182 -15.53 22.48 5.51
N THR A 183 -16.31 23.36 6.15
CA THR A 183 -15.89 24.76 6.36
C THR A 183 -14.59 24.84 7.15
N ARG A 184 -14.40 23.99 8.17
CA ARG A 184 -13.16 23.93 8.94
C ARG A 184 -11.99 23.46 8.07
N LEU A 185 -12.15 22.35 7.33
CA LEU A 185 -11.12 21.87 6.39
C LEU A 185 -10.73 22.96 5.36
N TYR A 186 -11.72 23.65 4.80
CA TYR A 186 -11.50 24.76 3.87
C TYR A 186 -10.68 25.90 4.49
N ASN A 187 -11.04 26.34 5.70
CA ASN A 187 -10.37 27.44 6.37
C ASN A 187 -8.94 27.07 6.83
N ASP A 188 -8.75 25.85 7.31
CA ASP A 188 -7.47 25.40 7.86
C ASP A 188 -6.42 25.13 6.77
N PHE A 189 -6.83 24.59 5.61
CA PHE A 189 -5.91 24.12 4.57
C PHE A 189 -6.11 24.80 3.21
N TYR A 190 -7.30 24.65 2.62
CA TYR A 190 -7.52 24.98 1.21
C TYR A 190 -7.47 26.49 0.94
N SER A 191 -8.12 27.30 1.77
CA SER A 191 -8.14 28.76 1.63
C SER A 191 -6.77 29.40 1.88
N GLN A 192 -5.91 28.73 2.65
CA GLN A 192 -4.54 29.12 2.92
C GLN A 192 -3.58 28.69 1.80
N SER A 193 -4.08 27.98 0.78
CA SER A 193 -3.27 27.38 -0.30
C SER A 193 -2.18 26.42 0.20
N LEU A 194 -2.38 25.81 1.37
CA LEU A 194 -1.47 24.80 1.91
C LEU A 194 -1.60 23.50 1.10
N TYR A 195 -0.46 22.84 0.87
CA TYR A 195 -0.37 21.49 0.29
C TYR A 195 -1.10 21.29 -1.04
N LYS A 196 -1.25 22.35 -1.85
CA LYS A 196 -2.04 22.35 -3.10
C LYS A 196 -1.76 21.19 -4.06
N ASP A 197 -0.51 20.71 -4.09
CA ASP A 197 -0.06 19.65 -5.00
C ASP A 197 -0.36 18.23 -4.45
N LEU A 198 -0.75 18.13 -3.17
CA LEU A 198 -1.15 16.89 -2.52
C LEU A 198 -2.66 16.63 -2.65
N TRP A 199 -3.50 17.64 -2.88
CA TRP A 199 -4.94 17.43 -2.98
C TRP A 199 -5.33 16.64 -4.23
N PHE A 200 -6.27 15.70 -4.07
CA PHE A 200 -6.84 14.97 -5.21
C PHE A 200 -7.88 15.83 -5.90
N TYR A 201 -7.73 16.00 -7.21
CA TYR A 201 -8.68 16.74 -8.03
C TYR A 201 -9.58 15.76 -8.78
N TRP A 202 -10.85 16.12 -8.89
CA TRP A 202 -11.84 15.42 -9.71
C TRP A 202 -12.66 16.46 -10.45
N ASP A 203 -12.91 16.26 -11.75
CA ASP A 203 -13.62 17.22 -12.61
C ASP A 203 -13.07 18.67 -12.54
N GLY A 204 -11.76 18.80 -12.34
CA GLY A 204 -11.03 20.08 -12.35
C GLY A 204 -10.99 20.85 -11.03
N LYS A 205 -11.57 20.34 -9.94
CA LYS A 205 -11.51 20.94 -8.59
C LYS A 205 -11.10 19.90 -7.54
N PRO A 206 -10.63 20.32 -6.35
CA PRO A 206 -10.39 19.38 -5.26
C PRO A 206 -11.65 18.57 -4.94
N LEU A 207 -11.48 17.25 -4.75
CA LEU A 207 -12.57 16.35 -4.38
C LEU A 207 -12.85 16.44 -2.88
N ILE A 208 -14.14 16.53 -2.52
CA ILE A 208 -14.62 16.29 -1.18
C ILE A 208 -15.73 15.21 -1.23
N LEU A 209 -15.63 14.22 -0.34
CA LEU A 209 -16.65 13.21 -0.17
C LEU A 209 -17.55 13.62 1.01
N GLY A 210 -18.78 14.04 0.71
CA GLY A 210 -19.68 14.61 1.72
C GLY A 210 -20.98 15.19 1.14
N ASP A 211 -21.84 15.68 2.01
CA ASP A 211 -23.12 16.28 1.61
C ASP A 211 -22.94 17.73 1.15
N ARG A 212 -23.07 17.95 -0.17
CA ARG A 212 -23.05 19.26 -0.81
C ARG A 212 -24.11 20.22 -0.25
N ASN A 213 -25.24 19.70 0.21
CA ASN A 213 -26.35 20.47 0.78
C ASN A 213 -26.30 20.49 2.31
N GLY A 214 -25.20 20.01 2.91
CA GLY A 214 -24.96 20.02 4.34
C GLY A 214 -25.10 21.42 4.93
N LYS A 215 -25.84 21.51 6.03
CA LYS A 215 -26.07 22.77 6.77
C LYS A 215 -25.00 22.96 7.84
N MET A 216 -24.81 24.24 8.21
CA MET A 216 -24.10 24.63 9.43
C MET A 216 -24.92 24.22 10.66
N ASP A 217 -24.30 24.22 11.84
CA ASP A 217 -24.96 23.80 13.09
C ASP A 217 -26.15 24.69 13.47
N ASP A 218 -26.16 25.96 13.04
CA ASP A 218 -27.27 26.90 13.21
C ASP A 218 -28.38 26.74 12.14
N GLY A 219 -28.25 25.75 11.25
CA GLY A 219 -29.19 25.45 10.18
C GLY A 219 -29.03 26.31 8.92
N THR A 220 -28.07 27.23 8.88
CA THR A 220 -27.78 28.02 7.69
C THR A 220 -27.08 27.20 6.60
N PRO A 221 -27.21 27.56 5.32
CA PRO A 221 -26.44 26.94 4.25
C PRO A 221 -24.94 27.24 4.40
N MET A 222 -24.10 26.31 3.93
CA MET A 222 -22.66 26.56 3.78
C MET A 222 -22.40 27.74 2.83
N ASP A 223 -21.31 28.48 3.06
CA ASP A 223 -20.91 29.59 2.20
C ASP A 223 -20.77 29.12 0.74
N PRO A 224 -21.47 29.75 -0.23
CA PRO A 224 -21.41 29.36 -1.64
C PRO A 224 -20.00 29.27 -2.20
N LYS A 225 -19.05 30.08 -1.70
CA LYS A 225 -17.65 30.01 -2.15
C LYS A 225 -16.98 28.67 -1.83
N ILE A 226 -17.37 28.04 -0.71
CA ILE A 226 -16.85 26.74 -0.27
C ILE A 226 -17.52 25.64 -1.09
N VAL A 227 -18.84 25.72 -1.29
CA VAL A 227 -19.58 24.80 -2.15
C VAL A 227 -19.01 24.79 -3.56
N ASP A 228 -18.72 25.96 -4.13
CA ASP A 228 -18.18 26.12 -5.48
C ASP A 228 -16.69 25.77 -5.58
N PHE A 229 -15.96 25.69 -4.47
CA PHE A 229 -14.53 25.35 -4.47
C PHE A 229 -14.28 23.87 -4.78
N PHE A 230 -15.18 22.98 -4.34
CA PHE A 230 -15.00 21.53 -4.44
C PHE A 230 -15.79 20.90 -5.60
N THR A 231 -15.29 19.77 -6.07
CA THR A 231 -16.12 18.75 -6.71
C THR A 231 -16.67 17.83 -5.62
N TRP A 232 -17.96 17.56 -5.68
CA TRP A 232 -18.68 16.82 -4.65
C TRP A 232 -19.09 15.44 -5.14
N ARG A 233 -18.92 14.44 -4.29
CA ARG A 233 -19.67 13.18 -4.32
C ARG A 233 -20.16 12.92 -2.90
N TYR A 234 -21.44 12.58 -2.74
CA TYR A 234 -21.96 12.15 -1.44
C TYR A 234 -21.37 10.79 -1.09
N SER A 235 -20.97 10.58 0.17
CA SER A 235 -20.38 9.31 0.59
C SER A 235 -21.03 8.79 1.86
N TRP A 236 -21.54 7.56 1.79
CA TRP A 236 -22.05 6.81 2.94
C TRP A 236 -22.08 5.31 2.65
N ALA A 237 -22.32 4.50 3.69
CA ALA A 237 -22.43 3.06 3.59
C ALA A 237 -23.68 2.63 2.82
N TRP A 238 -23.52 1.66 1.91
CA TRP A 238 -24.61 0.97 1.19
C TRP A 238 -25.54 1.88 0.37
N ASP A 239 -25.09 3.09 0.04
CA ASP A 239 -25.90 4.12 -0.64
C ASP A 239 -25.41 4.43 -2.07
N PRO A 240 -25.66 3.54 -3.06
CA PRO A 240 -25.28 3.77 -4.45
C PRO A 240 -26.21 4.80 -5.11
N GLY A 241 -25.78 5.36 -6.23
CA GLY A 241 -26.64 6.19 -7.07
C GLY A 241 -25.91 7.34 -7.75
N GLN A 242 -26.69 8.33 -8.18
CA GLN A 242 -26.17 9.52 -8.82
C GLN A 242 -25.38 10.38 -7.84
N ASP A 243 -24.16 10.76 -8.20
CA ASP A 243 -23.24 11.57 -7.40
C ASP A 243 -22.88 10.95 -6.06
N LYS A 244 -22.91 9.61 -5.95
CA LYS A 244 -22.62 8.89 -4.71
C LYS A 244 -21.42 7.97 -4.83
N TRP A 245 -20.48 8.09 -3.91
CA TRP A 245 -19.32 7.21 -3.77
C TRP A 245 -19.37 6.54 -2.40
N GLN A 246 -19.66 5.25 -2.39
CA GLN A 246 -19.82 4.52 -1.14
C GLN A 246 -18.45 4.17 -0.58
N TRP A 247 -18.29 4.15 0.74
CA TRP A 247 -17.07 3.59 1.35
C TRP A 247 -17.21 2.09 1.64
N ILE A 248 -18.43 1.54 1.65
CA ILE A 248 -18.68 0.10 1.82
C ILE A 248 -19.99 -0.31 1.14
N ASP A 249 -20.04 -1.50 0.53
CA ASP A 249 -21.28 -2.17 0.13
C ASP A 249 -21.17 -3.70 0.33
N LYS A 250 -22.32 -4.38 0.41
CA LYS A 250 -22.35 -5.85 0.52
C LYS A 250 -22.18 -6.46 -0.86
N TYR A 251 -21.56 -7.64 -0.94
CA TYR A 251 -21.48 -8.38 -2.19
C TYR A 251 -22.87 -8.86 -2.66
N PRO A 252 -23.19 -8.78 -3.97
CA PRO A 252 -22.46 -8.05 -5.01
C PRO A 252 -22.65 -6.53 -4.86
N GLN A 253 -21.54 -5.77 -4.89
CA GLN A 253 -21.58 -4.32 -4.69
C GLN A 253 -22.28 -3.63 -5.86
N ARG A 254 -22.91 -2.49 -5.55
CA ARG A 254 -23.56 -1.62 -6.53
C ARG A 254 -22.70 -0.39 -6.78
N ALA A 255 -22.78 0.15 -7.98
CA ALA A 255 -21.98 1.29 -8.40
C ALA A 255 -22.65 2.64 -8.11
N GLY A 256 -21.83 3.63 -7.76
CA GLY A 256 -22.10 5.05 -7.94
C GLY A 256 -21.94 5.48 -9.40
N TRP A 257 -22.59 6.56 -9.81
CA TRP A 257 -22.48 7.12 -11.16
C TRP A 257 -22.68 8.64 -11.17
N HIS A 258 -22.14 9.34 -12.17
CA HIS A 258 -22.34 10.80 -12.34
C HIS A 258 -23.23 11.09 -13.57
N ASP A 259 -22.74 10.71 -14.76
CA ASP A 259 -23.39 10.99 -16.04
C ASP A 259 -24.65 10.14 -16.27
N ALA A 260 -24.55 8.83 -16.07
CA ALA A 260 -25.62 7.87 -16.34
C ALA A 260 -25.41 6.54 -15.58
N PRO A 261 -26.49 5.82 -15.21
CA PRO A 261 -26.40 4.54 -14.48
C PRO A 261 -25.60 3.44 -15.18
N ASP A 262 -25.48 3.47 -16.51
CA ASP A 262 -24.71 2.50 -17.31
C ASP A 262 -23.22 2.87 -17.44
N ARG A 263 -22.80 3.98 -16.81
CA ARG A 263 -21.42 4.44 -16.70
C ARG A 263 -21.03 4.49 -15.22
N PRO A 264 -20.65 3.34 -14.64
CA PRO A 264 -20.26 3.28 -13.24
C PRO A 264 -19.01 4.15 -12.99
N GLU A 265 -19.13 5.10 -12.06
CA GLU A 265 -18.04 5.98 -11.67
C GLU A 265 -17.25 5.35 -10.52
N GLU A 266 -17.93 4.81 -9.50
CA GLU A 266 -17.31 4.28 -8.28
C GLU A 266 -17.92 2.94 -7.86
N VAL A 267 -17.09 2.03 -7.33
CA VAL A 267 -17.52 0.83 -6.60
C VAL A 267 -16.64 0.63 -5.36
N PRO A 268 -17.23 0.40 -4.18
CA PRO A 268 -16.45 0.13 -2.98
C PRO A 268 -15.92 -1.30 -3.00
N VAL A 269 -14.76 -1.52 -2.37
CA VAL A 269 -14.21 -2.85 -2.13
C VAL A 269 -13.85 -2.95 -0.65
N SER A 270 -14.54 -3.81 0.08
CA SER A 270 -14.32 -3.97 1.53
C SER A 270 -13.56 -5.24 1.88
N ILE A 271 -12.62 -5.15 2.81
CA ILE A 271 -11.86 -6.31 3.31
C ILE A 271 -12.72 -7.20 4.21
N ALA A 272 -13.52 -6.58 5.07
CA ALA A 272 -14.54 -7.19 5.92
C ALA A 272 -15.78 -6.28 5.99
N GLY A 273 -16.85 -6.73 6.64
CA GLY A 273 -17.97 -5.87 7.03
C GLY A 273 -17.81 -5.33 8.46
N HIS A 274 -18.93 -5.20 9.17
CA HIS A 274 -18.93 -4.82 10.59
C HIS A 274 -19.11 -6.05 11.50
N PRO A 275 -18.47 -6.07 12.68
CA PRO A 275 -18.72 -7.13 13.67
C PRO A 275 -20.18 -7.17 14.14
N VAL A 276 -20.87 -6.03 14.23
CA VAL A 276 -22.30 -5.96 14.60
C VAL A 276 -23.24 -6.58 13.56
N ASP A 277 -22.76 -6.80 12.34
CA ASP A 277 -23.46 -7.54 11.29
C ASP A 277 -22.97 -8.98 11.15
N SER A 278 -21.95 -9.39 11.93
CA SER A 278 -21.24 -10.66 11.79
C SER A 278 -20.72 -10.91 10.36
N LEU A 279 -20.09 -9.88 9.79
CA LEU A 279 -19.49 -9.92 8.46
C LEU A 279 -17.98 -9.77 8.58
N GLY A 280 -17.25 -10.88 8.69
CA GLY A 280 -15.80 -10.93 8.80
C GLY A 280 -15.09 -10.93 7.44
N ARG A 281 -13.78 -11.14 7.48
CA ARG A 281 -12.89 -11.32 6.32
C ARG A 281 -13.13 -12.66 5.60
N SER A 282 -13.65 -13.64 6.33
CA SER A 282 -13.98 -15.00 5.88
C SER A 282 -15.43 -15.12 5.42
N TYR A 283 -16.24 -14.09 5.63
CA TYR A 283 -17.59 -14.00 5.09
C TYR A 283 -17.58 -14.21 3.57
N HIS A 284 -18.49 -15.05 3.08
CA HIS A 284 -18.62 -15.28 1.65
C HIS A 284 -20.07 -15.49 1.26
N SER A 285 -20.42 -15.00 0.08
CA SER A 285 -21.72 -15.21 -0.55
C SER A 285 -21.66 -16.38 -1.51
N ASP A 286 -22.61 -17.31 -1.41
CA ASP A 286 -22.83 -18.30 -2.46
C ASP A 286 -23.66 -17.66 -3.58
N GLU A 287 -23.10 -17.61 -4.81
CA GLU A 287 -23.80 -17.12 -6.00
C GLU A 287 -25.14 -17.83 -6.22
N GLN A 288 -25.28 -19.06 -5.72
CA GLN A 288 -26.50 -19.88 -5.87
C GLN A 288 -27.67 -19.42 -4.98
N TRP A 289 -27.42 -18.80 -3.82
CA TRP A 289 -28.46 -18.59 -2.80
C TRP A 289 -28.66 -17.13 -2.36
N GLY A 290 -27.84 -16.18 -2.83
CA GLY A 290 -28.05 -14.74 -2.61
C GLY A 290 -27.95 -14.30 -1.14
N HIS A 291 -27.48 -15.18 -0.25
CA HIS A 291 -27.21 -14.90 1.15
C HIS A 291 -25.81 -15.40 1.48
N GLY A 292 -24.94 -14.52 1.98
CA GLY A 292 -23.63 -14.94 2.46
C GLY A 292 -23.66 -15.40 3.91
N THR A 293 -22.62 -16.14 4.28
CA THR A 293 -22.49 -16.79 5.58
C THR A 293 -21.11 -16.52 6.16
N GLU A 294 -21.08 -16.18 7.45
CA GLU A 294 -19.86 -16.20 8.24
C GLU A 294 -19.55 -17.67 8.60
N PRO A 295 -18.36 -18.20 8.27
CA PRO A 295 -18.02 -19.58 8.62
C PRO A 295 -17.97 -19.80 10.14
N PRO A 296 -17.97 -21.06 10.59
CA PRO A 296 -17.78 -21.37 12.01
C PRO A 296 -16.50 -20.74 12.57
N LEU A 297 -16.63 -20.11 13.73
CA LEU A 297 -15.55 -19.44 14.44
C LEU A 297 -15.09 -20.26 15.64
N ASP A 298 -13.82 -20.12 16.01
CA ASP A 298 -13.26 -20.71 17.22
C ASP A 298 -13.64 -19.92 18.50
N ALA A 299 -13.07 -20.31 19.64
CA ALA A 299 -13.32 -19.64 20.91
C ALA A 299 -12.78 -18.19 20.99
N HIS A 300 -11.93 -17.78 20.03
CA HIS A 300 -11.40 -16.43 19.90
C HIS A 300 -12.13 -15.62 18.80
N TYR A 301 -13.24 -16.16 18.28
CA TYR A 301 -14.02 -15.59 17.19
C TYR A 301 -13.23 -15.46 15.88
N LEU A 302 -12.38 -16.44 15.58
CA LEU A 302 -11.57 -16.49 14.37
C LEU A 302 -12.02 -17.66 13.48
N ALA A 303 -12.14 -17.42 12.18
CA ALA A 303 -12.34 -18.50 11.22
C ALA A 303 -11.00 -19.21 10.93
N THR A 304 -11.07 -20.50 10.57
CA THR A 304 -9.86 -21.26 10.19
C THR A 304 -9.17 -20.69 8.94
N ASP A 305 -9.94 -20.13 8.03
CA ASP A 305 -9.51 -19.67 6.72
C ASP A 305 -9.28 -18.15 6.65
N ILE A 306 -9.18 -17.50 7.82
CA ILE A 306 -9.07 -16.05 7.95
C ILE A 306 -8.03 -15.42 7.02
N ASN A 307 -6.83 -16.01 6.87
CA ASN A 307 -5.79 -15.41 6.03
C ASN A 307 -6.14 -15.39 4.52
N LYS A 308 -7.12 -16.18 4.07
CA LYS A 308 -7.49 -16.26 2.65
C LYS A 308 -8.17 -14.98 2.14
N GLY A 309 -8.77 -14.18 3.02
CA GLY A 309 -9.45 -12.93 2.66
C GLY A 309 -10.56 -13.15 1.63
N ILE A 310 -11.45 -14.12 1.87
CA ILE A 310 -12.46 -14.56 0.90
C ILE A 310 -13.44 -13.44 0.56
N GLN A 311 -13.88 -12.67 1.56
CA GLN A 311 -14.73 -11.49 1.35
C GLN A 311 -14.04 -10.50 0.40
N PHE A 312 -12.77 -10.20 0.66
CA PHE A 312 -12.01 -9.22 -0.13
C PHE A 312 -11.85 -9.67 -1.58
N ASP A 313 -11.59 -10.96 -1.81
CA ASP A 313 -11.53 -11.55 -3.15
C ASP A 313 -12.87 -11.42 -3.89
N GLN A 314 -14.00 -11.78 -3.26
CA GLN A 314 -15.33 -11.62 -3.86
C GLN A 314 -15.65 -10.16 -4.20
N GLN A 315 -15.25 -9.22 -3.34
CA GLN A 315 -15.42 -7.79 -3.58
C GLN A 315 -14.61 -7.32 -4.80
N TRP A 316 -13.35 -7.74 -4.92
CA TRP A 316 -12.53 -7.46 -6.11
C TRP A 316 -13.10 -8.08 -7.38
N GLN A 317 -13.55 -9.34 -7.34
CA GLN A 317 -14.12 -10.02 -8.51
C GLN A 317 -15.31 -9.25 -9.08
N GLN A 318 -16.21 -8.78 -8.22
CA GLN A 318 -17.36 -7.99 -8.65
C GLN A 318 -16.95 -6.59 -9.13
N ALA A 319 -16.03 -5.91 -8.45
CA ALA A 319 -15.52 -4.61 -8.91
C ALA A 319 -14.84 -4.71 -10.30
N LEU A 320 -14.08 -5.78 -10.55
CA LEU A 320 -13.45 -6.04 -11.86
C LEU A 320 -14.47 -6.35 -12.97
N LYS A 321 -15.62 -6.94 -12.61
CA LYS A 321 -16.74 -7.18 -13.53
C LYS A 321 -17.48 -5.90 -13.88
N ILE A 322 -17.69 -5.00 -12.91
CA ILE A 322 -18.32 -3.69 -13.14
C ILE A 322 -17.39 -2.75 -13.92
N ASP A 323 -16.09 -2.82 -13.65
CA ASP A 323 -15.04 -1.98 -14.25
C ASP A 323 -15.30 -0.46 -14.13
N PRO A 324 -15.52 0.07 -12.92
CA PRO A 324 -15.79 1.50 -12.68
C PRO A 324 -14.57 2.38 -12.97
N GLN A 325 -14.73 3.71 -13.00
CA GLN A 325 -13.60 4.64 -13.10
C GLN A 325 -12.76 4.70 -11.82
N PHE A 326 -13.39 4.52 -10.66
CA PHE A 326 -12.81 4.62 -9.33
C PHE A 326 -13.18 3.38 -8.50
N ILE A 327 -12.24 2.89 -7.71
CA ILE A 327 -12.49 1.91 -6.65
C ILE A 327 -12.15 2.56 -5.30
N PHE A 328 -13.07 2.48 -4.35
CA PHE A 328 -12.82 2.93 -2.98
C PHE A 328 -12.63 1.71 -2.05
N VAL A 329 -11.39 1.45 -1.64
CA VAL A 329 -11.06 0.35 -0.74
C VAL A 329 -11.26 0.75 0.72
N THR A 330 -11.93 -0.11 1.51
CA THR A 330 -12.04 0.03 2.96
C THR A 330 -11.41 -1.17 3.67
N GLY A 331 -10.31 -1.00 4.41
CA GLY A 331 -9.52 0.23 4.64
C GLY A 331 -8.05 -0.06 4.96
N TRP A 332 -7.26 0.98 5.20
CA TRP A 332 -5.82 0.83 5.45
C TRP A 332 -5.48 0.54 6.92
N ASN A 333 -5.88 1.45 7.84
CA ASN A 333 -5.34 1.52 9.20
C ASN A 333 -6.34 1.91 10.31
N GLU A 334 -7.59 1.48 10.27
CA GLU A 334 -8.61 1.60 11.32
C GLU A 334 -8.34 0.66 12.52
N TRP A 335 -7.21 0.82 13.21
CA TRP A 335 -6.78 -0.17 14.19
C TRP A 335 -7.53 -0.19 15.52
N VAL A 336 -8.30 0.85 15.82
CA VAL A 336 -8.99 1.00 17.10
C VAL A 336 -10.51 1.11 16.93
N ALA A 337 -11.26 0.67 17.95
CA ALA A 337 -12.71 0.81 18.02
C ALA A 337 -13.14 1.21 19.44
N GLN A 338 -14.23 1.96 19.55
CA GLN A 338 -14.77 2.39 20.84
C GLN A 338 -15.52 1.25 21.53
N ARG A 339 -15.30 1.09 22.85
CA ARG A 339 -16.00 0.12 23.67
C ARG A 339 -17.39 0.60 24.09
N PHE A 340 -18.40 -0.25 23.90
CA PHE A 340 -19.77 -0.07 24.39
C PHE A 340 -20.28 -1.29 25.16
N THR A 341 -21.47 -1.15 25.75
CA THR A 341 -22.25 -2.25 26.35
C THR A 341 -23.60 -2.37 25.67
N ALA A 342 -24.01 -3.58 25.34
CA ALA A 342 -25.28 -3.84 24.70
C ALA A 342 -26.46 -3.52 25.65
N ASP A 343 -27.53 -2.99 25.09
CA ASP A 343 -28.80 -2.65 25.76
C ASP A 343 -29.86 -3.76 25.61
N GLY A 344 -29.52 -4.85 24.93
CA GLY A 344 -30.38 -5.99 24.66
C GLY A 344 -29.71 -7.03 23.77
N PRO A 345 -30.39 -8.16 23.52
CA PRO A 345 -29.87 -9.20 22.63
C PRO A 345 -29.62 -8.68 21.21
N ARG A 346 -28.41 -8.86 20.67
CA ARG A 346 -28.05 -8.47 19.29
C ARG A 346 -26.95 -9.34 18.69
N PRO A 347 -26.86 -9.46 17.35
CA PRO A 347 -25.73 -10.14 16.71
C PRO A 347 -24.44 -9.33 16.90
N PHE A 348 -23.34 -10.04 17.10
CA PHE A 348 -21.99 -9.49 17.20
C PHE A 348 -20.98 -10.62 16.98
N ALA A 349 -20.03 -10.42 16.07
CA ALA A 349 -18.90 -11.34 15.84
C ALA A 349 -19.30 -12.83 15.76
N GLY A 350 -20.34 -13.14 14.97
CA GLY A 350 -20.80 -14.51 14.72
C GLY A 350 -21.68 -15.13 15.82
N HIS A 351 -22.05 -14.39 16.86
CA HIS A 351 -22.91 -14.87 17.94
C HIS A 351 -23.87 -13.79 18.46
N THR A 352 -24.76 -14.16 19.38
CA THR A 352 -25.68 -13.21 20.05
C THR A 352 -25.09 -12.79 21.39
N ILE A 353 -24.88 -11.50 21.58
CA ILE A 353 -24.54 -10.89 22.87
C ILE A 353 -25.83 -10.41 23.56
N ASN A 354 -25.81 -10.27 24.89
CA ASN A 354 -26.95 -9.90 25.72
C ASN A 354 -26.77 -8.53 26.39
N ASN A 355 -27.83 -8.05 27.04
CA ASN A 355 -27.77 -6.80 27.81
C ASN A 355 -26.63 -6.81 28.84
N GLY A 356 -25.79 -5.78 28.80
CA GLY A 356 -24.61 -5.63 29.66
C GLY A 356 -23.31 -6.19 29.07
N ASP A 357 -23.37 -7.00 28.01
CA ASP A 357 -22.17 -7.54 27.35
C ASP A 357 -21.41 -6.43 26.62
N THR A 358 -20.07 -6.55 26.58
CA THR A 358 -19.20 -5.61 25.88
C THR A 358 -19.21 -5.87 24.38
N PHE A 359 -19.29 -4.80 23.59
CA PHE A 359 -19.19 -4.89 22.13
C PHE A 359 -18.52 -3.66 21.52
N PHE A 360 -18.16 -3.78 20.24
CA PHE A 360 -17.49 -2.77 19.44
C PHE A 360 -18.24 -2.63 18.11
N VAL A 361 -18.45 -1.40 17.63
CA VAL A 361 -19.24 -1.19 16.41
C VAL A 361 -18.40 -1.45 15.17
N ASP A 362 -17.21 -0.84 15.14
CA ASP A 362 -16.44 -0.69 13.92
C ASP A 362 -15.52 -1.88 13.66
N GLN A 363 -14.67 -2.25 14.63
CA GLN A 363 -13.67 -3.33 14.53
C GLN A 363 -13.61 -4.13 15.83
N TYR A 364 -13.19 -5.40 15.77
CA TYR A 364 -13.15 -6.26 16.96
C TYR A 364 -11.88 -7.11 17.10
N ASN A 365 -11.57 -7.95 16.13
CA ASN A 365 -10.38 -8.81 16.12
C ASN A 365 -9.88 -8.97 14.68
N GLU A 366 -8.96 -9.89 14.43
CA GLU A 366 -8.45 -10.15 13.08
C GLU A 366 -9.59 -10.48 12.08
N GLU A 367 -10.60 -11.27 12.49
CA GLU A 367 -11.69 -11.70 11.62
C GLU A 367 -12.64 -10.54 11.29
N PHE A 368 -12.94 -9.71 12.29
CA PHE A 368 -13.83 -8.56 12.16
C PHE A 368 -13.02 -7.26 12.20
N SER A 369 -12.08 -7.16 11.26
CA SER A 369 -11.29 -5.97 10.97
C SER A 369 -11.31 -5.66 9.47
N ARG A 370 -11.35 -4.38 9.07
CA ARG A 370 -11.23 -3.96 7.67
C ARG A 370 -9.82 -3.57 7.25
N ASP A 371 -8.80 -3.82 8.07
CA ASP A 371 -7.45 -3.32 7.83
C ASP A 371 -6.60 -4.14 6.86
N ALA A 372 -5.93 -3.44 5.95
CA ALA A 372 -4.89 -4.01 5.09
C ALA A 372 -3.46 -3.83 5.63
N MET A 373 -3.26 -2.91 6.58
CA MET A 373 -1.93 -2.60 7.11
C MET A 373 -1.32 -3.85 7.77
N PRO A 374 0.01 -4.09 7.62
CA PRO A 374 0.62 -5.28 8.17
C PRO A 374 0.46 -5.46 9.68
N MET A 375 0.23 -6.70 10.09
CA MET A 375 -0.07 -7.10 11.48
C MET A 375 1.09 -7.88 12.09
N ARG A 376 1.34 -7.66 13.40
CA ARG A 376 2.24 -8.50 14.19
C ARG A 376 1.48 -9.72 14.73
N GLY A 377 1.99 -10.92 14.48
CA GLY A 377 1.46 -12.15 15.09
C GLY A 377 0.16 -12.70 14.47
N GLY A 378 -0.38 -12.06 13.43
CA GLY A 378 -1.51 -12.54 12.62
C GLY A 378 -1.13 -12.70 11.14
N TYR A 379 -1.98 -12.23 10.23
CA TYR A 379 -1.80 -12.31 8.77
C TYR A 379 -0.53 -11.67 8.16
N GLY A 380 0.34 -11.05 8.94
CA GLY A 380 1.53 -10.38 8.43
C GLY A 380 1.18 -9.31 7.40
N ASP A 381 1.59 -9.50 6.15
CA ASP A 381 1.33 -8.61 5.00
C ASP A 381 0.45 -9.24 3.91
N ASP A 382 -0.25 -10.34 4.21
CA ASP A 382 -1.05 -11.08 3.21
C ASP A 382 -2.19 -10.22 2.64
N TYR A 383 -2.86 -9.41 3.47
CA TYR A 383 -3.92 -8.49 3.02
C TYR A 383 -3.39 -7.29 2.23
N TYR A 384 -2.18 -6.82 2.54
CA TYR A 384 -1.49 -5.83 1.72
C TYR A 384 -1.20 -6.41 0.33
N LEU A 385 -0.72 -7.65 0.22
CA LEU A 385 -0.50 -8.26 -1.08
C LEU A 385 -1.81 -8.56 -1.84
N GLN A 386 -2.90 -8.88 -1.15
CA GLN A 386 -4.20 -9.03 -1.79
C GLN A 386 -4.72 -7.69 -2.33
N LEU A 387 -4.48 -6.58 -1.62
CA LEU A 387 -4.73 -5.22 -2.12
C LEU A 387 -3.91 -4.95 -3.39
N VAL A 388 -2.60 -5.27 -3.38
CA VAL A 388 -1.73 -5.11 -4.56
C VAL A 388 -2.23 -5.94 -5.74
N ASP A 389 -2.63 -7.22 -5.55
CA ASP A 389 -3.19 -8.06 -6.61
C ASP A 389 -4.43 -7.43 -7.25
N GLY A 390 -5.40 -7.03 -6.43
CA GLY A 390 -6.64 -6.40 -6.90
C GLY A 390 -6.39 -5.11 -7.68
N ILE A 391 -5.53 -4.23 -7.16
CA ILE A 391 -5.13 -2.99 -7.84
C ILE A 391 -4.44 -3.29 -9.18
N ARG A 392 -3.54 -4.28 -9.24
CA ARG A 392 -2.86 -4.64 -10.49
C ARG A 392 -3.82 -5.20 -11.53
N ARG A 393 -4.79 -6.02 -11.14
CA ARG A 393 -5.84 -6.52 -12.04
C ARG A 393 -6.73 -5.40 -12.55
N PHE A 394 -7.05 -4.44 -11.68
CA PHE A 394 -7.84 -3.27 -12.03
C PHE A 394 -7.03 -2.31 -12.89
N LYS A 395 -5.95 -1.70 -12.43
CA LYS A 395 -5.22 -0.67 -13.19
C LYS A 395 -4.40 -1.25 -14.34
N GLY A 396 -4.08 -2.54 -14.32
CA GLY A 396 -3.15 -3.16 -15.27
C GLY A 396 -1.70 -2.80 -14.97
N VAL A 397 -0.76 -3.64 -15.40
CA VAL A 397 0.68 -3.43 -15.13
C VAL A 397 1.54 -3.48 -16.39
N ARG A 398 2.71 -2.87 -16.33
CA ARG A 398 3.66 -2.91 -17.44
C ARG A 398 4.36 -4.29 -17.55
N PRO A 399 4.84 -4.68 -18.74
CA PRO A 399 5.65 -5.89 -18.88
C PRO A 399 6.93 -5.80 -18.03
N LEU A 400 7.35 -6.95 -17.49
CA LEU A 400 8.63 -7.07 -16.79
C LEU A 400 9.79 -6.58 -17.69
N PRO A 401 10.74 -5.82 -17.13
CA PRO A 401 11.87 -5.34 -17.90
C PRO A 401 12.79 -6.50 -18.33
N ILE A 402 13.33 -6.43 -19.54
CA ILE A 402 14.19 -7.47 -20.13
C ILE A 402 15.58 -6.89 -20.43
N ALA A 403 16.60 -7.46 -19.78
CA ALA A 403 18.00 -7.22 -20.11
C ALA A 403 18.36 -7.85 -21.47
N ARG A 404 19.28 -7.22 -22.20
CA ARG A 404 19.65 -7.65 -23.56
C ARG A 404 21.12 -7.97 -23.68
N GLY A 405 21.40 -9.21 -24.07
CA GLY A 405 22.73 -9.67 -24.46
C GLY A 405 23.68 -9.86 -23.28
N PHE A 406 24.92 -10.22 -23.60
CA PHE A 406 25.97 -10.37 -22.61
C PHE A 406 26.73 -9.07 -22.40
N GLN A 407 27.02 -8.78 -21.14
CA GLN A 407 27.82 -7.65 -20.69
C GLN A 407 28.72 -8.14 -19.56
N THR A 408 30.02 -8.22 -19.84
CA THR A 408 31.04 -8.59 -18.86
C THR A 408 31.42 -7.36 -18.04
N ILE A 409 31.42 -7.50 -16.72
CA ILE A 409 31.87 -6.45 -15.78
C ILE A 409 33.20 -6.88 -15.16
N ALA A 410 34.23 -6.04 -15.31
CA ALA A 410 35.52 -6.27 -14.66
C ALA A 410 35.56 -5.56 -13.30
N LEU A 411 35.77 -6.30 -12.19
CA LEU A 411 35.85 -5.69 -10.84
C LEU A 411 36.93 -4.59 -10.74
N GLY A 412 38.05 -4.75 -11.46
CA GLY A 412 39.11 -3.74 -11.53
C GLY A 412 38.74 -2.49 -12.34
N GLY A 413 37.80 -2.58 -13.27
CA GLY A 413 37.44 -1.51 -14.23
C GLY A 413 36.61 -0.35 -13.65
N GLY A 414 36.28 -0.38 -12.36
CA GLY A 414 35.52 0.67 -11.68
C GLY A 414 34.02 0.66 -12.00
N PHE A 415 33.25 1.49 -11.30
CA PHE A 415 31.78 1.46 -11.36
C PHE A 415 31.18 2.14 -12.60
N GLY A 416 31.97 2.92 -13.36
CA GLY A 416 31.49 3.59 -14.59
C GLY A 416 30.94 2.63 -15.65
N GLN A 417 31.33 1.35 -15.61
CA GLN A 417 30.82 0.28 -16.48
C GLN A 417 29.30 0.08 -16.35
N TRP A 418 28.72 0.38 -15.18
CA TRP A 418 27.29 0.18 -14.90
C TRP A 418 26.37 1.28 -15.47
N ARG A 419 26.94 2.36 -16.01
CA ARG A 419 26.18 3.52 -16.50
C ARG A 419 25.13 3.11 -17.55
N ASN A 420 25.50 2.21 -18.46
CA ASN A 420 24.65 1.78 -19.58
C ASN A 420 24.00 0.40 -19.37
N VAL A 421 24.22 -0.24 -18.22
CA VAL A 421 23.57 -1.52 -17.89
C VAL A 421 22.11 -1.26 -17.61
N GLN A 422 21.24 -2.07 -18.23
CA GLN A 422 19.79 -2.01 -18.12
C GLN A 422 19.23 -3.43 -17.95
N PRO A 423 18.08 -3.57 -17.25
CA PRO A 423 17.32 -2.52 -16.58
C PRO A 423 17.98 -2.04 -15.28
N GLU A 424 17.59 -0.84 -14.86
CA GLU A 424 17.83 -0.33 -13.51
C GLU A 424 16.61 -0.64 -12.63
N TYR A 425 16.85 -1.36 -11.54
CA TYR A 425 15.89 -1.63 -10.48
C TYR A 425 16.02 -0.53 -9.43
N ARG A 426 14.90 -0.05 -8.92
CA ARG A 426 14.84 1.23 -8.19
C ARG A 426 14.05 1.02 -6.93
N ASP A 427 14.47 1.71 -5.89
CA ASP A 427 13.84 1.67 -4.59
C ASP A 427 13.57 3.08 -4.07
N THR A 428 12.72 3.17 -3.05
CA THR A 428 12.37 4.43 -2.39
C THR A 428 13.61 5.05 -1.75
N VAL A 429 13.67 6.39 -1.68
CA VAL A 429 14.77 7.12 -1.01
C VAL A 429 14.33 7.53 0.40
N GLY A 430 15.22 7.34 1.39
CA GLY A 430 15.00 7.75 2.78
C GLY A 430 14.24 6.71 3.61
N ASN A 431 14.32 5.43 3.24
CA ASN A 431 13.56 4.34 3.85
C ASN A 431 14.18 3.92 5.19
N VAL A 432 15.45 4.31 5.39
CA VAL A 432 16.26 4.19 6.62
C VAL A 432 15.94 5.24 7.69
N THR A 433 14.83 5.98 7.55
CA THR A 433 14.45 7.02 8.51
C THR A 433 14.34 6.44 9.92
N ARG A 434 14.95 7.12 10.90
CA ARG A 434 14.90 6.71 12.31
C ARG A 434 13.55 7.00 12.93
N ARG A 435 13.13 6.15 13.86
CA ARG A 435 11.94 6.37 14.71
C ARG A 435 12.38 6.65 16.14
N ASP A 436 11.81 7.69 16.73
CA ASP A 436 11.89 8.01 18.15
C ASP A 436 10.63 8.79 18.51
N TRP A 437 9.56 8.09 18.85
CA TRP A 437 8.24 8.70 18.99
C TRP A 437 7.39 8.04 20.08
N PRO A 438 6.55 8.82 20.80
CA PRO A 438 5.58 8.27 21.73
C PRO A 438 4.61 7.28 21.05
N GLY A 439 4.38 6.14 21.70
CA GLY A 439 3.32 5.21 21.35
C GLY A 439 2.02 5.51 22.11
N TRP A 440 1.06 4.61 21.99
CA TRP A 440 -0.15 4.62 22.81
C TRP A 440 0.15 4.31 24.28
N GLY A 441 -0.60 4.90 25.21
CA GLY A 441 -0.35 4.76 26.64
C GLY A 441 1.00 5.33 27.07
N SER A 442 1.75 4.54 27.84
CA SER A 442 3.11 4.84 28.29
C SER A 442 4.20 4.32 27.34
N LEU A 443 3.81 3.79 26.18
CA LEU A 443 4.76 3.21 25.23
C LEU A 443 5.58 4.30 24.54
N HIS A 444 6.78 3.91 24.13
CA HIS A 444 7.69 4.75 23.36
C HIS A 444 8.44 3.84 22.37
N TYR A 445 8.48 4.22 21.11
CA TYR A 445 9.07 3.42 20.05
C TYR A 445 10.35 4.05 19.52
N THR A 446 11.42 3.26 19.51
CA THR A 446 12.69 3.60 18.89
C THR A 446 13.04 2.61 17.79
N ASN A 447 13.48 3.09 16.64
CA ASN A 447 14.07 2.27 15.58
C ASN A 447 15.23 3.04 14.94
N ASP A 448 16.44 2.56 15.14
CA ASP A 448 17.69 3.09 14.58
C ASP A 448 18.39 2.07 13.67
N THR A 449 17.66 1.05 13.22
CA THR A 449 18.21 -0.04 12.41
C THR A 449 18.49 0.38 10.96
N GLY A 450 17.81 1.40 10.45
CA GLY A 450 18.08 1.97 9.12
C GLY A 450 19.52 2.47 9.00
N ARG A 451 20.25 1.97 7.99
CA ARG A 451 21.69 2.21 7.85
C ARG A 451 22.12 2.58 6.44
N ASN A 452 22.11 1.64 5.49
CA ASN A 452 22.48 1.90 4.10
C ASN A 452 21.21 2.00 3.24
N ASP A 453 20.79 3.22 2.87
CA ASP A 453 19.60 3.49 2.05
C ASP A 453 19.85 3.11 0.59
N ILE A 454 19.45 1.91 0.18
CA ILE A 454 19.59 1.35 -1.17
C ILE A 454 18.62 2.09 -2.09
N THR A 455 19.13 2.66 -3.18
CA THR A 455 18.28 3.44 -4.11
C THR A 455 18.21 2.85 -5.50
N ALA A 456 19.17 2.00 -5.89
CA ALA A 456 19.14 1.31 -7.16
C ALA A 456 20.00 0.05 -7.19
N ALA A 457 19.56 -0.93 -7.98
CA ALA A 457 20.30 -2.13 -8.31
C ALA A 457 20.37 -2.35 -9.83
N LYS A 458 21.41 -3.05 -10.28
CA LYS A 458 21.60 -3.47 -11.68
C LYS A 458 22.18 -4.86 -11.74
N VAL A 459 21.86 -5.57 -12.81
CA VAL A 459 22.36 -6.92 -13.06
C VAL A 459 22.85 -7.04 -14.50
N ALA A 460 24.04 -7.60 -14.66
CA ALA A 460 24.61 -7.97 -15.96
C ALA A 460 25.02 -9.44 -15.93
N CYS A 461 25.21 -10.05 -17.09
CA CYS A 461 25.74 -11.41 -17.17
C CYS A 461 26.54 -11.64 -18.45
N ASP A 462 27.42 -12.62 -18.42
CA ASP A 462 28.06 -13.19 -19.61
C ASP A 462 27.89 -14.72 -19.64
N ASP A 463 28.73 -15.40 -20.42
CA ASP A 463 28.71 -16.87 -20.57
C ASP A 463 29.18 -17.61 -19.29
N LYS A 464 29.84 -16.91 -18.37
CA LYS A 464 30.47 -17.51 -17.17
C LYS A 464 29.90 -16.99 -15.86
N ASN A 465 29.54 -15.72 -15.81
CA ASN A 465 29.23 -15.01 -14.57
C ASN A 465 27.91 -14.23 -14.64
N ILE A 466 27.35 -13.99 -13.46
CA ILE A 466 26.35 -12.97 -13.17
C ILE A 466 27.03 -11.90 -12.33
N TYR A 467 26.77 -10.65 -12.67
CA TYR A 467 27.30 -9.47 -12.01
C TYR A 467 26.14 -8.73 -11.37
N PHE A 468 26.31 -8.38 -10.11
CA PHE A 468 25.35 -7.58 -9.36
C PHE A 468 25.97 -6.23 -9.01
N TYR A 469 25.14 -5.20 -9.02
CA TYR A 469 25.47 -3.85 -8.59
C TYR A 469 24.35 -3.29 -7.74
N VAL A 470 24.72 -2.56 -6.71
CA VAL A 470 23.81 -1.78 -5.86
C VAL A 470 24.45 -0.45 -5.52
N THR A 471 23.61 0.58 -5.38
CA THR A 471 24.01 1.93 -4.97
C THR A 471 23.13 2.39 -3.84
N THR A 472 23.72 3.15 -2.92
CA THR A 472 23.02 3.75 -1.78
C THR A 472 22.92 5.26 -1.93
N HIS A 473 22.01 5.91 -1.21
CA HIS A 473 21.87 7.37 -1.21
C HIS A 473 23.14 8.03 -0.62
N ASP A 474 23.58 7.51 0.53
CA ASP A 474 24.78 7.94 1.23
C ASP A 474 25.94 6.96 1.05
N ARG A 475 27.12 7.31 1.57
CA ARG A 475 28.29 6.43 1.54
C ARG A 475 28.01 5.15 2.34
N LEU A 476 28.43 4.01 1.80
CA LEU A 476 28.34 2.72 2.46
C LEU A 476 29.03 2.72 3.82
N THR A 477 28.39 2.12 4.81
CA THR A 477 29.01 1.82 6.10
C THR A 477 30.12 0.75 5.97
N PRO A 478 30.97 0.55 6.99
CA PRO A 478 32.04 -0.44 6.94
C PRO A 478 31.53 -1.87 6.68
N TYR A 479 32.22 -2.61 5.81
CA TYR A 479 31.90 -4.01 5.50
C TYR A 479 32.03 -4.97 6.70
N THR A 480 32.64 -4.50 7.79
CA THR A 480 32.81 -5.23 9.05
C THR A 480 31.55 -5.20 9.92
N ASP A 481 30.59 -4.34 9.60
CA ASP A 481 29.34 -4.27 10.33
C ASP A 481 28.52 -5.56 10.11
N PRO A 482 27.74 -6.01 11.11
CA PRO A 482 26.88 -7.18 10.94
C PRO A 482 25.81 -6.92 9.87
N ASN A 483 25.42 -8.00 9.18
CA ASN A 483 24.37 -8.02 8.16
C ASN A 483 24.52 -6.92 7.09
N TRP A 484 25.76 -6.65 6.68
CA TRP A 484 26.08 -5.57 5.75
C TRP A 484 25.79 -5.92 4.29
N MET A 485 24.91 -5.13 3.66
CA MET A 485 24.60 -5.16 2.22
C MET A 485 24.43 -6.59 1.69
N GLN A 486 23.45 -7.30 2.22
CA GLN A 486 23.14 -8.68 1.85
C GLN A 486 22.32 -8.75 0.57
N LEU A 487 22.60 -9.77 -0.26
CA LEU A 487 21.84 -10.04 -1.48
C LEU A 487 21.27 -11.45 -1.43
N LEU A 488 19.96 -11.54 -1.50
CA LEU A 488 19.19 -12.77 -1.61
C LEU A 488 18.90 -13.07 -3.08
N ILE A 489 18.99 -14.34 -3.46
CA ILE A 489 18.73 -14.80 -4.84
C ILE A 489 17.84 -16.05 -4.77
N ASP A 490 16.68 -15.95 -5.40
CA ASP A 490 15.82 -17.08 -5.75
C ASP A 490 16.14 -17.45 -7.20
N ALA A 491 16.92 -18.51 -7.38
CA ALA A 491 17.52 -18.85 -8.66
C ALA A 491 16.59 -19.71 -9.53
N ASP A 492 15.64 -20.42 -8.93
CA ASP A 492 14.68 -21.27 -9.63
C ASP A 492 13.29 -20.64 -9.78
N GLN A 493 13.05 -19.49 -9.14
CA GLN A 493 11.78 -18.76 -9.11
C GLN A 493 10.66 -19.60 -8.47
N ASP A 494 11.01 -20.50 -7.55
CA ASP A 494 10.08 -21.34 -6.80
C ASP A 494 10.02 -20.87 -5.34
N PRO A 495 8.93 -20.22 -4.91
CA PRO A 495 8.79 -19.74 -3.53
C PRO A 495 8.77 -20.88 -2.47
N LYS A 496 8.70 -22.15 -2.90
CA LYS A 496 8.72 -23.32 -2.03
C LYS A 496 10.12 -23.86 -1.76
N THR A 497 11.14 -23.39 -2.47
CA THR A 497 12.53 -23.80 -2.27
C THR A 497 13.28 -22.78 -1.41
N GLY A 498 14.41 -23.20 -0.83
CA GLY A 498 15.24 -22.30 -0.03
C GLY A 498 14.59 -21.79 1.26
N TRP A 499 15.02 -20.62 1.70
CA TRP A 499 14.49 -19.92 2.89
C TRP A 499 13.62 -18.76 2.41
N HIS A 500 12.31 -18.82 2.65
CA HIS A 500 11.31 -17.89 2.09
C HIS A 500 11.40 -17.72 0.55
N GLY A 501 11.68 -18.80 -0.18
CA GLY A 501 11.91 -18.78 -1.64
C GLY A 501 13.37 -18.54 -2.05
N TYR A 502 14.22 -18.05 -1.16
CA TYR A 502 15.60 -17.71 -1.52
C TYR A 502 16.54 -18.91 -1.42
N ASP A 503 17.18 -19.24 -2.54
CA ASP A 503 18.18 -20.31 -2.63
C ASP A 503 19.54 -19.91 -2.07
N PHE A 504 19.93 -18.64 -2.26
CA PHE A 504 21.27 -18.16 -1.97
C PHE A 504 21.27 -16.82 -1.22
N LEU A 505 22.28 -16.64 -0.38
CA LEU A 505 22.64 -15.40 0.28
C LEU A 505 24.08 -15.02 -0.03
N VAL A 506 24.28 -13.78 -0.49
CA VAL A 506 25.58 -13.13 -0.62
C VAL A 506 25.79 -12.20 0.57
N ASN A 507 27.04 -12.02 1.01
CA ASN A 507 27.41 -11.20 2.18
C ASN A 507 26.81 -11.71 3.51
N GLY A 508 26.43 -12.99 3.60
CA GLY A 508 26.16 -13.62 4.90
C GLY A 508 27.36 -13.57 5.84
N GLN A 509 28.57 -13.56 5.26
CA GLN A 509 29.84 -13.23 5.92
C GLN A 509 30.78 -12.55 4.92
N VAL A 510 31.25 -11.34 5.22
CA VAL A 510 32.30 -10.68 4.43
C VAL A 510 33.67 -11.12 4.95
N LEU A 511 34.55 -11.60 4.06
CA LEU A 511 35.83 -12.21 4.46
C LEU A 511 36.96 -11.17 4.59
N ASN A 512 36.99 -10.19 3.70
CA ASN A 512 37.91 -9.04 3.66
C ASN A 512 37.46 -8.05 2.57
N GLY A 513 38.14 -6.92 2.41
CA GLY A 513 37.77 -5.84 1.47
C GLY A 513 37.68 -6.18 -0.03
N GLY A 514 37.95 -7.42 -0.46
CA GLY A 514 37.78 -7.85 -1.85
C GLY A 514 37.12 -9.22 -2.04
N LYS A 515 36.77 -9.93 -0.96
CA LYS A 515 36.11 -11.23 -1.00
C LYS A 515 35.02 -11.34 0.05
N THR A 516 33.89 -11.87 -0.38
CA THR A 516 32.72 -12.16 0.46
C THR A 516 32.28 -13.61 0.24
N THR A 517 31.17 -14.01 0.82
CA THR A 517 30.60 -15.35 0.70
C THR A 517 29.34 -15.35 -0.16
N LEU A 518 29.18 -16.42 -0.94
CA LEU A 518 27.91 -16.92 -1.44
C LEU A 518 27.57 -18.17 -0.62
N ARG A 519 26.45 -18.15 0.09
CA ARG A 519 25.93 -19.26 0.90
C ARG A 519 24.66 -19.78 0.26
N ARG A 520 24.58 -21.09 0.06
CA ARG A 520 23.33 -21.76 -0.32
C ARG A 520 22.51 -22.03 0.94
N LEU A 521 21.27 -21.56 0.96
CA LEU A 521 20.46 -21.50 2.17
C LEU A 521 19.90 -22.87 2.60
N ARG A 522 19.63 -23.78 1.66
CA ARG A 522 19.08 -25.11 1.96
C ARG A 522 20.04 -26.04 2.74
N ASP A 523 21.35 -25.88 2.57
CA ASP A 523 22.36 -26.79 3.14
C ASP A 523 23.59 -26.09 3.74
N GLY A 524 23.61 -24.76 3.74
CA GLY A 524 24.71 -23.96 4.30
C GLY A 524 26.02 -23.99 3.49
N LYS A 525 26.05 -24.66 2.33
CA LYS A 525 27.28 -24.73 1.53
C LYS A 525 27.70 -23.33 1.10
N THR A 526 28.97 -23.00 1.34
CA THR A 526 29.48 -21.64 1.18
C THR A 526 30.71 -21.59 0.25
N TRP A 527 30.78 -20.58 -0.61
CA TRP A 527 31.89 -20.32 -1.51
C TRP A 527 32.39 -18.87 -1.36
N PRO A 528 33.71 -18.62 -1.43
CA PRO A 528 34.22 -17.27 -1.54
C PRO A 528 33.95 -16.71 -2.93
N VAL A 529 33.38 -15.51 -3.02
CA VAL A 529 33.14 -14.78 -4.27
C VAL A 529 33.73 -13.37 -4.19
N PRO A 530 34.25 -12.82 -5.29
CA PRO A 530 34.89 -11.51 -5.27
C PRO A 530 33.85 -10.38 -5.36
N TYR A 531 34.12 -9.30 -4.64
CA TYR A 531 33.31 -8.07 -4.68
C TYR A 531 34.20 -6.84 -4.66
N ARG A 532 33.61 -5.68 -4.93
CA ARG A 532 34.23 -4.37 -4.71
C ARG A 532 33.19 -3.42 -4.16
N ALA A 533 33.56 -2.66 -3.13
CA ALA A 533 32.76 -1.56 -2.61
C ALA A 533 33.62 -0.30 -2.53
N ALA A 534 33.07 0.85 -2.94
CA ALA A 534 33.69 2.15 -2.72
C ALA A 534 32.63 3.24 -2.73
N ALA A 535 32.78 4.24 -1.85
CA ALA A 535 31.81 5.29 -1.64
C ALA A 535 30.41 4.71 -1.37
N ASP A 536 29.45 4.97 -2.23
CA ASP A 536 28.03 4.59 -2.21
C ASP A 536 27.72 3.36 -3.09
N GLN A 537 28.75 2.69 -3.64
CA GLN A 537 28.57 1.66 -4.68
C GLN A 537 29.19 0.32 -4.28
N LEU A 538 28.47 -0.77 -4.56
CA LEU A 538 28.93 -2.14 -4.37
C LEU A 538 28.65 -2.98 -5.63
N MET A 539 29.59 -3.85 -5.99
CA MET A 539 29.39 -4.85 -7.04
C MET A 539 29.98 -6.21 -6.67
N VAL A 540 29.31 -7.28 -7.10
CA VAL A 540 29.68 -8.68 -6.83
C VAL A 540 29.74 -9.46 -8.14
N THR A 541 30.68 -10.39 -8.26
CA THR A 541 30.74 -11.34 -9.39
C THR A 541 30.49 -12.76 -8.90
N ILE A 542 29.52 -13.45 -9.51
CA ILE A 542 29.12 -14.80 -9.13
C ILE A 542 29.19 -15.73 -10.35
N PRO A 543 29.93 -16.86 -10.29
CA PRO A 543 29.90 -17.86 -11.35
C PRO A 543 28.50 -18.45 -11.52
N ARG A 544 27.99 -18.45 -12.75
CA ARG A 544 26.64 -18.96 -13.09
C ARG A 544 26.41 -20.40 -12.66
N ALA A 545 27.47 -21.22 -12.75
CA ALA A 545 27.43 -22.62 -12.37
C ALA A 545 27.13 -22.82 -10.87
N LEU A 546 27.49 -21.89 -10.00
CA LEU A 546 27.16 -21.97 -8.57
C LEU A 546 25.67 -21.76 -8.31
N LEU A 547 25.02 -20.94 -9.14
CA LEU A 547 23.60 -20.64 -9.08
C LEU A 547 22.73 -21.63 -9.88
N GLY A 548 23.33 -22.59 -10.59
CA GLY A 548 22.60 -23.48 -11.50
C GLY A 548 22.10 -22.80 -12.79
N LEU A 549 22.46 -21.53 -13.03
CA LEU A 549 21.98 -20.70 -14.14
C LEU A 549 22.82 -20.88 -15.42
N THR A 550 23.05 -22.12 -15.85
CA THR A 550 23.94 -22.45 -16.98
C THR A 550 23.27 -22.35 -18.35
N ARG A 551 21.94 -22.18 -18.42
CA ARG A 551 21.20 -22.01 -19.68
C ARG A 551 21.43 -20.62 -20.29
N LEU A 552 22.37 -20.53 -21.22
CA LEU A 552 22.80 -19.24 -21.80
C LEU A 552 21.73 -18.54 -22.66
N GLN A 553 20.76 -19.26 -23.21
CA GLN A 553 19.72 -18.67 -24.07
C GLN A 553 18.70 -17.85 -23.28
N ARG A 554 18.48 -18.20 -22.00
CA ARG A 554 17.56 -17.50 -21.10
C ARG A 554 18.05 -17.62 -19.67
N THR A 555 18.35 -16.47 -19.07
CA THR A 555 18.63 -16.34 -17.64
C THR A 555 17.43 -15.65 -17.00
N ALA A 556 16.81 -16.26 -16.00
CA ALA A 556 15.80 -15.61 -15.20
C ALA A 556 15.91 -16.07 -13.75
N PHE A 557 15.74 -15.14 -12.82
CA PHE A 557 15.79 -15.36 -11.38
C PHE A 557 15.24 -14.11 -10.69
N ASP A 558 14.91 -14.25 -9.42
CA ASP A 558 14.48 -13.15 -8.56
C ASP A 558 15.59 -12.81 -7.56
N PHE A 559 15.67 -11.54 -7.18
CA PHE A 559 16.68 -11.10 -6.23
C PHE A 559 16.20 -9.90 -5.41
N HIS A 560 16.81 -9.77 -4.25
CA HIS A 560 16.45 -8.79 -3.24
C HIS A 560 17.69 -8.34 -2.47
N TRP A 561 17.86 -7.04 -2.26
CA TRP A 561 18.92 -6.48 -1.41
C TRP A 561 18.38 -6.09 -0.05
N ILE A 562 19.09 -6.42 1.02
CA ILE A 562 18.76 -5.96 2.37
C ILE A 562 20.01 -5.46 3.09
N ASP A 563 19.83 -4.56 4.04
CA ASP A 563 20.90 -4.12 4.94
C ASP A 563 20.42 -4.13 6.40
N ASN A 564 21.27 -4.61 7.29
CA ASN A 564 21.02 -4.65 8.74
C ASN A 564 19.82 -5.52 9.18
N VAL A 565 19.46 -6.53 8.39
CA VAL A 565 18.41 -7.52 8.69
C VAL A 565 19.02 -8.92 8.80
N GLN A 566 18.55 -9.74 9.74
CA GLN A 566 19.08 -11.09 9.94
C GLN A 566 18.40 -12.11 9.01
N VAL A 567 19.21 -12.87 8.25
CA VAL A 567 18.78 -13.94 7.35
C VAL A 567 19.13 -15.33 7.86
N GLY A 568 18.16 -16.25 7.80
CA GLY A 568 18.32 -17.68 8.09
C GLY A 568 17.53 -18.15 9.32
N PRO A 569 17.88 -19.31 9.91
CA PRO A 569 17.21 -19.82 11.12
C PRO A 569 17.26 -18.80 12.26
N GLY A 570 16.09 -18.48 12.85
CA GLY A 570 15.96 -17.42 13.86
C GLY A 570 16.14 -15.99 13.31
N GLY A 571 16.17 -15.83 11.99
CA GLY A 571 16.12 -14.53 11.32
C GLY A 571 14.76 -13.87 11.43
N ALA A 572 14.70 -12.62 10.97
CA ALA A 572 13.53 -11.79 11.16
C ALA A 572 12.35 -12.30 10.31
N ASP A 573 11.13 -12.23 10.85
CA ASP A 573 9.90 -12.43 10.09
C ASP A 573 9.93 -11.51 8.86
N VAL A 574 9.52 -11.97 7.69
CA VAL A 574 9.55 -11.17 6.45
C VAL A 574 8.75 -9.86 6.59
N THR A 575 7.78 -9.82 7.53
CA THR A 575 7.04 -8.61 7.89
C THR A 575 7.93 -7.50 8.47
N THR A 576 9.08 -7.84 9.06
CA THR A 576 10.06 -6.87 9.57
C THR A 576 10.77 -6.12 8.45
N TRP A 577 10.82 -6.65 7.22
CA TRP A 577 11.52 -6.02 6.11
C TRP A 577 10.85 -4.72 5.65
N TRP A 578 9.59 -4.51 6.05
CA TRP A 578 8.90 -3.23 5.87
C TRP A 578 9.45 -2.12 6.78
N TYR A 579 10.08 -2.48 7.91
CA TYR A 579 10.25 -1.59 9.06
C TYR A 579 11.67 -1.54 9.62
N ASP A 580 12.44 -2.62 9.50
CA ASP A 580 13.78 -2.74 10.05
C ASP A 580 14.84 -2.75 8.95
N GLY A 581 15.97 -2.10 9.23
CA GLY A 581 17.10 -2.02 8.31
C GLY A 581 16.73 -1.26 7.04
N ASP A 582 17.15 -1.83 5.92
CA ASP A 582 16.69 -1.43 4.58
C ASP A 582 16.42 -2.66 3.72
N SER A 583 15.47 -2.56 2.80
CA SER A 583 14.95 -3.65 1.98
C SER A 583 14.60 -3.10 0.60
N ALA A 584 15.22 -3.65 -0.45
CA ALA A 584 15.09 -3.18 -1.82
C ALA A 584 14.87 -4.36 -2.80
N PRO A 585 13.68 -4.51 -3.38
CA PRO A 585 12.50 -3.64 -3.18
C PRO A 585 11.88 -3.82 -1.79
N ASP A 586 11.10 -2.87 -1.32
CA ASP A 586 10.52 -2.90 0.04
C ASP A 586 9.75 -4.20 0.39
N GLY A 587 9.89 -4.66 1.65
CA GLY A 587 9.11 -5.77 2.18
C GLY A 587 9.37 -7.11 1.47
N ARG A 588 8.33 -7.89 1.19
CA ARG A 588 8.49 -9.20 0.51
C ARG A 588 8.54 -9.12 -1.02
N PHE A 589 8.57 -7.93 -1.60
CA PHE A 589 8.72 -7.78 -3.04
C PHE A 589 10.10 -8.30 -3.50
N ASN A 590 10.20 -8.56 -4.79
CA ASN A 590 11.42 -8.99 -5.45
C ASN A 590 11.60 -8.28 -6.78
N TYR A 591 12.85 -8.04 -7.15
CA TYR A 591 13.19 -7.70 -8.52
C TYR A 591 13.32 -8.97 -9.35
N ARG A 592 12.71 -8.97 -10.53
CA ARG A 592 12.84 -10.08 -11.48
C ARG A 592 13.84 -9.73 -12.58
N TYR A 593 14.96 -10.45 -12.63
CA TYR A 593 15.91 -10.36 -13.74
C TYR A 593 15.52 -11.32 -14.85
N ILE A 594 15.45 -10.81 -16.08
CA ILE A 594 15.28 -11.63 -17.29
C ILE A 594 16.29 -11.17 -18.32
N ASN A 595 17.12 -12.09 -18.80
CA ASN A 595 17.98 -11.89 -19.97
C ASN A 595 17.70 -12.96 -21.01
N ILE A 596 17.38 -12.51 -22.22
CA ILE A 596 17.13 -13.38 -23.38
C ILE A 596 18.23 -13.13 -24.40
N HIS A 597 19.00 -14.17 -24.69
CA HIS A 597 19.97 -14.17 -25.78
C HIS A 597 19.32 -14.80 -27.01
N LYS A 598 18.75 -14.00 -27.91
CA LYS A 598 18.37 -14.52 -29.24
C LYS A 598 19.66 -14.84 -29.99
N PRO A 599 19.84 -16.05 -30.53
CA PRO A 599 20.92 -16.29 -31.48
C PRO A 599 20.75 -15.28 -32.64
N ARG A 600 21.82 -14.61 -33.05
CA ARG A 600 21.80 -13.86 -34.32
C ARG A 600 21.30 -14.82 -35.41
N PRO A 601 20.34 -14.44 -36.27
CA PRO A 601 20.10 -15.22 -37.47
C PRO A 601 21.44 -15.37 -38.20
N ALA A 602 21.78 -16.60 -38.61
CA ALA A 602 22.97 -16.85 -39.40
C ALA A 602 22.92 -15.96 -40.66
N PRO A 603 24.05 -15.40 -41.09
CA PRO A 603 24.11 -14.49 -42.22
C PRO A 603 23.54 -15.08 -43.52
#